data_AF-A0A7S0HSJ6-F1
#
_entry.id   AF-A0A7S0HSJ6-F1
#
_cell.length_a   1.000
_cell.length_b   1.000
_cell.length_c   1.000
_cell.angle_alpha   90.00
_cell.angle_beta   90.00
_cell.angle_gamma   90.00
#
_symmetry.space_group_name_H-M   'P 1'
#
loop_
_entity.id
_entity.type
_entity.pdbx_description
1 polymer ?
#
loop_
_entity_poly.entity_id
_entity_poly.type
_entity_poly.pdbx_seq_one_letter_code
_entity_poly.pdbx_strand_id
1 'polypeptide(L)'
;EGEHKIMEHIRRQRTLPGYDANMRHVVHGLDADLIMLALATHEPHFCILRELVLDKRKQKAKEEAGDKGPTPFCLCKIWVLREYLHKEFVTADWNMVPGGYDLEKVIDDFVFMCFFVGNDFLPHLPAIEIRDGAIDMLIYAYKML
;
A
#
# COMPACT_ATOMS: atom_id res chain seq x y z
N GLU A 1 -1.90 17.34 0.51
CA GLU A 1 -2.40 17.32 1.91
C GLU A 1 -1.30 16.99 2.92
N GLY A 2 -1.64 16.73 4.20
CA GLY A 2 -0.70 16.38 5.26
C GLY A 2 0.10 15.10 5.00
N GLU A 3 -0.53 14.06 4.46
CA GLU A 3 0.13 12.80 4.10
C GLU A 3 1.26 13.00 3.07
N HIS A 4 1.03 13.79 2.02
CA HIS A 4 2.04 14.11 1.02
C HIS A 4 3.26 14.83 1.62
N LYS A 5 3.05 15.72 2.60
CA LYS A 5 4.14 16.40 3.32
C LYS A 5 4.97 15.44 4.16
N ILE A 6 4.33 14.45 4.79
CA ILE A 6 5.01 13.39 5.54
C ILE A 6 5.87 12.55 4.58
N MET A 7 5.29 12.13 3.46
CA MET A 7 5.98 11.29 2.48
C MET A 7 7.14 12.04 1.80
N GLU A 8 6.97 13.33 1.51
CA GLU A 8 8.05 14.20 1.04
C GLU A 8 9.17 14.31 2.06
N HIS A 9 8.85 14.46 3.34
CA HIS A 9 9.83 14.50 4.41
C HIS A 9 10.65 13.22 4.47
N ILE A 10 10.01 12.05 4.43
CA ILE A 10 10.67 10.74 4.44
C ILE A 10 11.60 10.59 3.23
N ARG A 11 11.12 10.87 2.02
CA ARG A 11 11.94 10.82 0.80
C ARG A 11 13.15 11.76 0.88
N ARG A 12 12.99 12.95 1.45
CA ARG A 12 14.07 13.90 1.63
C ARG A 12 15.10 13.42 2.65
N GLN A 13 14.70 12.71 3.71
CA GLN A 13 15.66 12.18 4.68
C GLN A 13 16.65 11.19 4.03
N ARG A 14 16.20 10.38 3.08
CA ARG A 14 17.04 9.42 2.34
C ARG A 14 18.22 10.07 1.60
N THR A 15 18.10 11.35 1.24
CA THR A 15 19.16 12.08 0.52
C THR A 15 20.18 12.72 1.45
N LEU A 16 19.96 12.69 2.77
CA LEU A 16 20.85 13.31 3.74
C LEU A 16 22.07 12.41 4.02
N PRO A 17 23.27 13.00 4.19
CA PRO A 17 24.45 12.26 4.64
C PRO A 17 24.20 11.61 6.00
N GLY A 18 24.58 10.33 6.14
CA GLY A 18 24.41 9.58 7.38
C GLY A 18 23.00 9.03 7.62
N TYR A 19 22.12 9.04 6.61
CA TYR A 19 20.83 8.37 6.68
C TYR A 19 21.00 6.87 6.99
N ASP A 20 20.24 6.38 7.98
CA ASP A 20 20.17 4.96 8.29
C ASP A 20 19.17 4.28 7.34
N ALA A 21 19.68 3.47 6.43
CA ALA A 21 18.85 2.71 5.48
C ALA A 21 17.91 1.70 6.17
N ASN A 22 18.13 1.37 7.45
CA ASN A 22 17.26 0.48 8.24
C ASN A 22 16.36 1.27 9.21
N MET A 23 16.23 2.59 9.02
CA MET A 23 15.28 3.40 9.79
C MET A 23 13.87 2.82 9.67
N ARG A 24 13.17 2.77 10.80
CA ARG A 24 11.82 2.21 10.88
C ARG A 24 10.79 3.33 10.90
N HIS A 25 9.91 3.33 9.92
CA HIS A 25 8.88 4.35 9.74
C HIS A 25 7.52 3.81 10.19
N VAL A 26 6.79 4.61 10.97
CA VAL A 26 5.39 4.32 11.33
C VAL A 26 4.56 5.57 11.10
N VAL A 27 3.54 5.47 10.25
CA VAL A 27 2.56 6.55 10.01
C VAL A 27 1.19 6.10 10.51
N HIS A 28 0.48 6.99 11.21
CA HIS A 28 -0.88 6.73 11.68
C HIS A 28 -1.91 7.34 10.72
N GLY A 29 -2.88 6.55 10.26
CA GLY A 29 -3.98 7.05 9.42
C GLY A 29 -4.90 5.96 8.89
N LEU A 30 -6.11 6.35 8.48
CA LEU A 30 -7.12 5.42 7.98
C LEU A 30 -7.23 5.39 6.45
N ASP A 31 -6.52 6.26 5.74
CA ASP A 31 -6.64 6.35 4.29
C ASP A 31 -5.90 5.19 3.60
N ALA A 32 -6.52 4.60 2.57
CA ALA A 32 -5.93 3.50 1.82
C ALA A 32 -4.72 3.98 0.99
N ASP A 33 -4.72 5.24 0.60
CA ASP A 33 -3.67 5.90 -0.18
C ASP A 33 -2.32 5.87 0.56
N LEU A 34 -2.34 5.85 1.90
CA LEU A 34 -1.14 5.68 2.71
C LEU A 34 -0.39 4.38 2.38
N ILE A 35 -1.07 3.31 1.95
CA ILE A 35 -0.43 2.05 1.54
C ILE A 35 0.39 2.28 0.28
N MET A 36 -0.19 2.95 -0.73
CA MET A 36 0.47 3.23 -2.00
C MET A 36 1.61 4.24 -1.81
N LEU A 37 1.36 5.28 -1.02
CA LEU A 37 2.37 6.27 -0.67
C LEU A 37 3.54 5.65 0.09
N ALA A 38 3.27 4.75 1.05
CA ALA A 38 4.31 4.04 1.78
C ALA A 38 5.12 3.11 0.87
N LEU A 39 4.47 2.36 -0.03
CA LEU A 39 5.16 1.53 -1.03
C LEU A 39 6.11 2.38 -1.90
N ALA A 40 5.63 3.53 -2.39
CA ALA A 40 6.39 4.46 -3.22
C ALA A 40 7.57 5.15 -2.49
N THR A 41 7.66 5.03 -1.15
CA THR A 41 8.87 5.49 -0.43
C THR A 41 10.05 4.56 -0.60
N HIS A 42 9.82 3.29 -0.96
CA HIS A 42 10.82 2.22 -1.00
C HIS A 42 11.63 2.04 0.28
N GLU A 43 11.04 2.37 1.43
CA GLU A 43 11.62 2.12 2.73
C GLU A 43 11.46 0.63 3.12
N PRO A 44 12.55 -0.06 3.54
CA PRO A 44 12.50 -1.48 3.86
C PRO A 44 11.69 -1.80 5.13
N HIS A 45 11.50 -0.81 6.01
CA HIS A 45 10.83 -0.98 7.30
C HIS A 45 9.74 0.07 7.52
N PHE A 46 8.68 0.01 6.72
CA PHE A 46 7.53 0.90 6.84
C PHE A 46 6.28 0.20 7.40
N CYS A 47 5.61 0.83 8.37
CA CYS A 47 4.34 0.40 8.93
C CYS A 47 3.29 1.51 8.90
N ILE A 48 2.03 1.12 8.76
CA ILE A 48 0.89 2.01 8.96
C ILE A 48 0.11 1.53 10.18
N LEU A 49 -0.01 2.40 11.19
CA LEU A 49 -0.85 2.17 12.35
C LEU A 49 -2.27 2.65 12.03
N ARG A 50 -3.24 1.75 12.17
CA ARG A 50 -4.65 2.03 11.83
C ARG A 50 -5.57 1.54 12.94
N GLU A 51 -6.72 2.16 13.10
CA GLU A 51 -7.76 1.58 13.95
C GLU A 51 -8.28 0.30 13.29
N LEU A 52 -8.53 -0.73 14.11
CA LEU A 52 -9.10 -1.97 13.64
C LEU A 52 -10.55 -1.74 13.23
N VAL A 53 -10.80 -1.83 11.93
CA VAL A 53 -12.16 -1.81 11.38
C VAL A 53 -12.85 -3.12 11.77
N LEU A 54 -13.76 -3.05 12.73
CA LEU A 54 -14.59 -4.17 13.13
C LEU A 54 -15.72 -4.35 12.12
N ASP A 55 -16.06 -5.61 11.82
CA ASP A 55 -17.28 -5.90 11.07
C ASP A 55 -18.50 -5.33 11.80
N LYS A 56 -19.51 -4.90 11.06
CA LYS A 56 -20.76 -4.32 11.60
C LYS A 56 -21.40 -5.17 12.71
N ARG A 57 -21.31 -6.51 12.61
CA ARG A 57 -21.81 -7.44 13.64
C ARG A 57 -21.02 -7.33 14.95
N LYS A 58 -19.69 -7.26 14.87
CA LYS A 58 -18.80 -7.11 16.02
C LYS A 58 -18.93 -5.73 16.65
N GLN A 59 -19.14 -4.70 15.83
CA GLN A 59 -19.36 -3.33 16.29
C GLN A 59 -20.68 -3.22 17.07
N LYS A 60 -21.76 -3.80 16.53
CA LYS A 60 -23.07 -3.87 17.21
C LYS A 60 -23.00 -4.66 18.52
N ALA A 61 -22.30 -5.80 18.53
CA ALA A 61 -22.10 -6.57 19.76
C ALA A 61 -21.30 -5.80 20.83
N LYS A 62 -20.30 -5.01 20.41
CA LYS A 62 -19.50 -4.16 21.31
C LYS A 62 -20.36 -3.03 21.91
N GLU A 63 -21.22 -2.43 21.11
CA GLU A 63 -22.20 -1.42 21.55
C GLU A 63 -23.26 -2.00 22.50
N GLU A 64 -23.85 -3.16 22.16
CA GLU A 64 -24.85 -3.87 22.99
C GLU A 64 -24.26 -4.34 24.33
N ALA A 65 -22.98 -4.70 24.37
CA ALA A 65 -22.25 -5.04 25.59
C ALA A 65 -21.88 -3.82 26.47
N GLY A 66 -22.14 -2.60 26.00
CA GLY A 66 -21.79 -1.36 26.70
C GLY A 66 -20.29 -1.09 26.77
N ASP A 67 -19.48 -1.77 25.96
CA ASP A 67 -18.03 -1.61 25.93
C ASP A 67 -17.64 -0.31 25.21
N LYS A 68 -17.41 0.74 26.00
CA LYS A 68 -16.88 2.05 25.54
C LYS A 68 -15.36 2.08 25.47
N GLY A 69 -14.68 0.94 25.61
CA GLY A 69 -13.24 0.84 25.51
C GLY A 69 -12.72 1.28 24.12
N PRO A 70 -11.49 1.79 24.04
CA PRO A 70 -10.91 2.27 22.79
C PRO A 70 -10.93 1.19 21.71
N THR A 71 -11.09 1.59 20.46
CA THR A 71 -10.93 0.69 19.31
C THR A 71 -9.47 0.21 19.29
N PRO A 72 -9.21 -1.11 19.20
CA PRO A 72 -7.84 -1.60 19.12
C PRO A 72 -7.19 -1.14 17.81
N PHE A 73 -5.88 -0.95 17.84
CA PHE A 73 -5.11 -0.64 16.63
C PHE A 73 -4.61 -1.92 15.95
N CYS A 74 -4.40 -1.86 14.65
CA CYS A 74 -3.67 -2.83 13.85
C CYS A 74 -2.49 -2.18 13.14
N LEU A 75 -1.43 -2.96 12.91
CA LEU A 75 -0.26 -2.54 12.15
C LEU A 75 -0.28 -3.20 10.77
N CYS A 76 -0.44 -2.38 9.73
CA CYS A 76 -0.23 -2.81 8.36
C CYS A 76 1.27 -2.75 8.05
N LYS A 77 1.89 -3.92 7.90
CA LYS A 77 3.33 -4.07 7.65
C LYS A 77 3.60 -4.02 6.15
N ILE A 78 4.09 -2.89 5.67
CA ILE A 78 4.32 -2.67 4.23
C ILE A 78 5.43 -3.58 3.70
N TRP A 79 6.46 -3.87 4.49
CA TRP A 79 7.51 -4.82 4.08
C TRP A 79 6.97 -6.23 3.81
N VAL A 80 5.98 -6.69 4.59
CA VAL A 80 5.32 -7.98 4.33
C VAL A 80 4.54 -7.90 3.02
N LEU A 81 3.84 -6.80 2.76
CA LEU A 81 3.17 -6.59 1.47
C LEU A 81 4.17 -6.64 0.31
N ARG A 82 5.35 -6.03 0.44
CA ARG A 82 6.43 -6.12 -0.57
C ARG A 82 6.85 -7.57 -0.84
N GLU A 83 6.95 -8.40 0.20
CA GLU A 83 7.24 -9.84 0.03
C GLU A 83 6.12 -10.58 -0.72
N TYR A 84 4.86 -10.22 -0.50
CA TYR A 84 3.73 -10.79 -1.24
C TYR A 84 3.74 -10.34 -2.70
N LEU A 85 3.96 -9.05 -2.98
CA LEU A 85 4.10 -8.53 -4.33
C LEU A 85 5.29 -9.20 -5.04
N HIS A 86 6.40 -9.39 -4.35
CA HIS A 86 7.55 -10.12 -4.89
C HIS A 86 7.16 -11.52 -5.36
N LYS A 87 6.53 -12.30 -4.48
CA LYS A 87 6.06 -13.66 -4.79
C LYS A 87 5.05 -13.69 -5.94
N GLU A 88 4.21 -12.67 -6.05
CA GLU A 88 3.22 -12.57 -7.12
C GLU A 88 3.86 -12.31 -8.48
N PHE A 89 4.72 -11.30 -8.58
CA PHE A 89 5.26 -10.82 -9.86
C PHE A 89 6.50 -11.56 -10.35
N VAL A 90 7.29 -12.17 -9.46
CA VAL A 90 8.46 -12.97 -9.87
C VAL A 90 8.08 -14.17 -10.74
N THR A 91 6.80 -14.57 -10.72
CA THR A 91 6.27 -15.69 -11.52
C THR A 91 5.97 -15.34 -12.98
N ALA A 92 6.03 -14.07 -13.38
CA ALA A 92 5.82 -13.64 -14.77
C ALA A 92 7.03 -13.96 -15.67
N ASP A 93 6.84 -13.87 -17.00
CA ASP A 93 7.94 -14.01 -17.95
C ASP A 93 8.69 -12.67 -18.11
N TRP A 94 9.91 -12.60 -17.58
CA TRP A 94 10.73 -11.40 -17.61
C TRP A 94 11.76 -11.40 -18.75
N ASN A 95 11.75 -12.40 -19.64
CA ASN A 95 12.76 -12.53 -20.70
C ASN A 95 12.71 -11.39 -21.72
N MET A 96 11.52 -10.81 -21.94
CA MET A 96 11.32 -9.72 -22.89
C MET A 96 11.56 -8.34 -22.27
N VAL A 97 11.73 -8.25 -20.94
CA VAL A 97 11.95 -6.99 -20.21
C VAL A 97 13.45 -6.72 -20.11
N PRO A 98 13.96 -5.62 -20.72
CA PRO A 98 15.37 -5.27 -20.59
C PRO A 98 15.76 -5.04 -19.12
N GLY A 99 16.74 -5.80 -18.64
CA GLY A 99 17.16 -5.77 -17.24
C GLY A 99 16.43 -6.77 -16.32
N GLY A 100 15.46 -7.53 -16.84
CA GLY A 100 14.77 -8.60 -16.13
C GLY A 100 13.89 -8.10 -14.98
N TYR A 101 13.61 -9.01 -14.04
CA TYR A 101 12.80 -8.73 -12.86
C TYR A 101 13.51 -7.80 -11.87
N ASP A 102 12.84 -6.71 -11.50
CA ASP A 102 13.27 -5.76 -10.47
C ASP A 102 12.07 -5.38 -9.60
N LEU A 103 12.10 -5.76 -8.32
CA LEU A 103 10.98 -5.52 -7.40
C LEU A 103 10.67 -4.03 -7.22
N GLU A 104 11.68 -3.17 -7.20
CA GLU A 104 11.46 -1.74 -6.94
C GLU A 104 10.66 -1.10 -8.09
N LYS A 105 11.01 -1.46 -9.33
CA LYS A 105 10.28 -1.02 -10.53
C LYS A 105 8.87 -1.59 -10.61
N VAL A 106 8.72 -2.88 -10.27
CA VAL A 106 7.41 -3.53 -10.20
C VAL A 106 6.50 -2.87 -9.18
N ILE A 107 7.05 -2.44 -8.04
CA ILE A 107 6.29 -1.69 -7.03
C ILE A 107 5.85 -0.33 -7.56
N ASP A 108 6.72 0.39 -8.27
CA ASP A 108 6.34 1.66 -8.92
C ASP A 108 5.21 1.47 -9.93
N ASP A 109 5.31 0.45 -10.79
CA ASP A 109 4.26 0.08 -11.74
C ASP A 109 2.97 -0.34 -11.04
N PHE A 110 3.06 -1.09 -9.95
CA PHE A 110 1.90 -1.50 -9.16
C PHE A 110 1.19 -0.30 -8.52
N VAL A 111 1.94 0.64 -7.94
CA VAL A 111 1.38 1.89 -7.41
C VAL A 111 0.69 2.68 -8.52
N PHE A 112 1.32 2.76 -9.69
CA PHE A 112 0.72 3.40 -10.87
C PHE A 112 -0.57 2.69 -11.33
N MET A 113 -0.58 1.35 -11.37
CA MET A 113 -1.78 0.57 -11.69
C MET A 113 -2.92 0.85 -10.73
N CYS A 114 -2.63 0.96 -9.43
CA CYS A 114 -3.64 1.27 -8.42
C CYS A 114 -4.29 2.66 -8.61
N PHE A 115 -3.59 3.63 -9.21
CA PHE A 115 -4.21 4.91 -9.55
C PHE A 115 -5.37 4.77 -10.57
N PHE A 116 -5.34 3.78 -11.45
CA PHE A 116 -6.47 3.54 -12.38
C PHE A 116 -7.69 2.94 -11.72
N VAL A 117 -7.49 2.21 -10.61
CA VAL A 117 -8.59 1.61 -9.84
C VAL A 117 -9.34 2.69 -9.04
N GLY A 118 -8.62 3.68 -8.56
CA GLY A 118 -9.22 4.85 -7.93
C GLY A 118 -8.15 5.75 -7.34
N ASN A 119 -8.39 7.06 -7.44
CA ASN A 119 -7.65 8.09 -6.74
C ASN A 119 -8.55 9.34 -6.62
N ASP A 120 -8.21 10.24 -5.71
CA ASP A 120 -9.02 11.42 -5.42
C ASP A 120 -8.96 12.51 -6.53
N PHE A 121 -8.09 12.36 -7.52
CA PHE A 121 -7.83 13.38 -8.55
C PHE A 121 -8.55 13.10 -9.88
N LEU A 122 -8.78 11.84 -10.22
CA LEU A 122 -9.35 11.43 -11.50
C LEU A 122 -10.77 10.90 -11.32
N PRO A 123 -11.67 11.13 -12.30
CA PRO A 123 -12.97 10.48 -12.29
C PRO A 123 -12.79 8.96 -12.34
N HIS A 124 -13.53 8.24 -11.49
CA HIS A 124 -13.49 6.78 -11.46
C HIS A 124 -13.85 6.19 -12.83
N LEU A 125 -13.04 5.21 -13.26
CA LEU A 125 -13.33 4.40 -14.45
C LEU A 125 -14.39 3.35 -14.10
N PRO A 126 -15.58 3.38 -14.72
CA PRO A 126 -16.68 2.47 -14.34
C PRO A 126 -16.37 0.97 -14.51
N ALA A 127 -15.34 0.64 -15.30
CA ALA A 127 -14.95 -0.73 -15.59
C ALA A 127 -13.88 -1.29 -14.62
N ILE A 128 -13.38 -0.47 -13.69
CA ILE A 128 -12.23 -0.80 -12.83
C ILE A 128 -12.58 -0.47 -11.38
N GLU A 129 -13.36 -1.34 -10.74
CA GLU A 129 -13.69 -1.24 -9.32
C GLU A 129 -12.98 -2.32 -8.49
N ILE A 130 -12.48 -1.96 -7.30
CA ILE A 130 -11.87 -2.92 -6.36
C ILE A 130 -12.84 -4.08 -6.05
N ARG A 131 -14.14 -3.77 -5.94
CA ARG A 131 -15.18 -4.76 -5.62
C ARG A 131 -15.36 -5.82 -6.70
N ASP A 132 -15.01 -5.48 -7.94
CA ASP A 132 -15.13 -6.36 -9.10
C ASP A 132 -13.81 -7.08 -9.42
N GLY A 133 -12.81 -7.02 -8.52
CA GLY A 133 -11.51 -7.68 -8.71
C GLY A 133 -10.59 -6.94 -9.68
N ALA A 134 -10.76 -5.62 -9.84
CA ALA A 134 -9.95 -4.82 -10.75
C ALA A 134 -8.43 -4.95 -10.52
N ILE A 135 -8.00 -5.03 -9.26
CA ILE A 135 -6.57 -5.19 -8.94
C ILE A 135 -6.05 -6.52 -9.48
N ASP A 136 -6.79 -7.61 -9.29
CA ASP A 136 -6.39 -8.94 -9.79
C ASP A 136 -6.33 -8.96 -11.32
N MET A 137 -7.29 -8.29 -11.98
CA MET A 137 -7.32 -8.13 -13.43
C MET A 137 -6.11 -7.33 -13.95
N LEU A 138 -5.75 -6.23 -13.30
CA LEU A 138 -4.58 -5.43 -13.66
C LEU A 138 -3.27 -6.19 -13.43
N ILE A 139 -3.13 -6.89 -12.30
CA ILE A 139 -1.98 -7.77 -12.04
C ILE A 139 -1.87 -8.83 -13.13
N TYR A 140 -2.98 -9.50 -13.46
CA TYR A 140 -3.00 -10.51 -14.51
C TYR A 140 -2.58 -9.94 -15.87
N ALA A 141 -3.16 -8.79 -16.27
CA ALA A 141 -2.82 -8.13 -17.52
C ALA A 141 -1.34 -7.72 -17.58
N TYR A 142 -0.80 -7.18 -16.49
CA TYR A 142 0.61 -6.78 -16.38
C TYR A 142 1.55 -7.96 -16.55
N LYS A 143 1.23 -9.12 -15.96
CA LYS A 143 2.06 -10.34 -16.07
C LYS A 143 2.04 -10.98 -17.46
N MET A 144 1.14 -10.55 -18.35
CA MET A 144 1.00 -11.06 -19.72
C MET A 144 1.71 -10.20 -20.78
N LEU A 145 2.30 -9.06 -20.38
CA LEU A 145 3.10 -8.19 -21.26
C LEU A 145 4.48 -8.79 -21.51
#